data_AF-A0A6A6BTE5-F1
#
_entry.id   AF-A0A6A6BTE5-F1
#
_cell.length_a   1.000
_cell.length_b   1.000
_cell.length_c   1.000
_cell.angle_alpha   90.00
_cell.angle_beta   90.00
_cell.angle_gamma   90.00
#
_symmetry.space_group_name_H-M   'P 1'
#
loop_
_entity.id
_entity.type
_entity.pdbx_description
1 polymer ?
#
loop_
_entity_poly.entity_id
_entity_poly.type
_entity_poly.pdbx_seq_one_letter_code
_entity_poly.pdbx_strand_id
1 'polypeptide(L)'
;MRILILTLILFLISAPYAVDLPKDASSQWRILKTTIEDASSSIKGKSHLNSTLRLFANTGTANLLYNITHTINSSWGIAASDKPAFINGSSLPMDNKYNDYLKPVPDLVSALVALGSTWHLELNYPVYWGIEELARQVQGYGSALTRAGIISENATIRTIKMGSELVRAEKAWSKPGNLPGRLVPLRPFRNLRPPS
;
A
#
# COMPACT_ATOMS: atom_id res chain seq x y z
N MET A 1 9.64 -16.15 44.50
CA MET A 1 8.44 -16.71 43.83
C MET A 1 7.39 -15.60 43.75
N ARG A 2 7.01 -15.20 42.53
CA ARG A 2 6.00 -14.16 42.18
C ARG A 2 6.47 -12.74 42.57
N ILE A 3 6.64 -11.81 41.64
CA ILE A 3 5.57 -11.07 40.96
C ILE A 3 6.09 -10.69 39.55
N LEU A 4 5.56 -11.37 38.52
CA LEU A 4 5.68 -11.00 37.11
C LEU A 4 4.52 -10.03 36.84
N ILE A 5 4.80 -8.73 36.95
CA ILE A 5 3.87 -7.65 36.62
C ILE A 5 4.34 -7.02 35.31
N LEU A 6 3.43 -7.09 34.33
CA LEU A 6 3.31 -6.19 33.18
C LEU A 6 4.48 -6.10 32.19
N THR A 7 4.43 -6.96 31.16
CA THR A 7 4.64 -6.53 29.76
C THR A 7 3.76 -7.38 28.85
N LEU A 8 2.45 -7.27 29.05
CA LEU A 8 1.49 -7.63 28.02
C LEU A 8 1.27 -6.36 27.18
N ILE A 9 2.13 -6.14 26.19
CA ILE A 9 1.84 -5.17 25.13
C ILE A 9 0.67 -5.78 24.36
N LEU A 10 -0.53 -5.31 24.69
CA LEU A 10 -1.73 -5.54 23.90
C LEU A 10 -1.45 -4.96 22.52
N PHE A 11 -1.03 -5.82 21.58
CA PHE A 11 -1.25 -5.57 20.18
C PHE A 11 -2.76 -5.58 20.00
N LEU A 12 -3.40 -4.42 20.11
CA LEU A 12 -4.73 -4.20 19.56
C LEU A 12 -4.58 -4.33 18.05
N ILE A 13 -4.56 -5.56 17.56
CA ILE A 13 -4.91 -5.88 16.19
C ILE A 13 -6.38 -5.46 16.11
N SER A 14 -6.64 -4.25 15.63
CA SER A 14 -8.00 -3.86 15.24
C SER A 14 -8.48 -4.97 14.31
N ALA A 15 -9.58 -5.63 14.67
CA ALA A 15 -10.17 -6.64 13.82
C ALA A 15 -10.30 -6.08 12.40
N PRO A 16 -9.96 -6.85 11.35
CA PRO A 16 -10.16 -6.40 9.99
C PRO A 16 -11.60 -5.94 9.83
N TYR A 17 -11.79 -4.68 9.45
CA TYR A 17 -13.05 -4.28 8.86
C TYR A 17 -13.17 -5.11 7.58
N ALA A 18 -14.05 -6.11 7.58
CA ALA A 18 -14.34 -6.86 6.37
C ALA A 18 -14.88 -5.87 5.34
N VAL A 19 -14.07 -5.56 4.33
CA VAL A 19 -14.51 -4.76 3.19
C VAL A 19 -15.43 -5.65 2.38
N ASP A 20 -16.73 -5.39 2.44
CA ASP A 20 -17.68 -6.04 1.54
C ASP A 20 -17.41 -5.52 0.12
N LEU A 21 -16.73 -6.34 -0.68
CA LEU A 21 -16.33 -5.97 -2.02
C LEU A 21 -17.42 -6.38 -3.01
N PRO A 22 -17.83 -5.48 -3.93
CA PRO A 22 -18.70 -5.84 -5.04
C PRO A 22 -18.08 -7.00 -5.83
N LYS A 23 -18.91 -7.83 -6.46
CA LYS A 23 -18.37 -8.97 -7.23
C LYS A 23 -17.56 -8.56 -8.46
N ASP A 24 -17.79 -7.37 -9.01
CA ASP A 24 -17.17 -6.91 -10.25
C ASP A 24 -15.81 -6.22 -10.06
N ALA A 25 -14.87 -6.51 -10.95
CA ALA A 25 -13.50 -5.98 -10.92
C ALA A 25 -13.42 -4.46 -11.01
N SER A 26 -14.37 -3.83 -11.71
CA SER A 26 -14.32 -2.38 -11.95
C SER A 26 -14.58 -1.61 -10.66
N SER A 27 -15.61 -2.01 -9.92
CA SER A 27 -15.92 -1.44 -8.62
C SER A 27 -14.84 -1.77 -7.59
N GLN A 28 -14.33 -3.00 -7.59
CA GLN A 28 -13.24 -3.39 -6.70
C GLN A 28 -11.95 -2.58 -6.93
N TRP A 29 -11.53 -2.41 -8.18
CA TRP A 29 -10.35 -1.60 -8.52
C TRP A 29 -10.56 -0.12 -8.22
N ARG A 30 -11.78 0.39 -8.36
CA ARG A 30 -12.12 1.75 -7.91
C ARG A 30 -12.00 1.90 -6.39
N ILE A 31 -12.51 0.93 -5.62
CA ILE A 31 -12.36 0.91 -4.16
C ILE A 31 -10.88 0.85 -3.79
N LEU A 32 -10.10 -0.06 -4.40
CA LEU A 32 -8.66 -0.16 -4.18
C LEU A 32 -7.94 1.15 -4.47
N LYS A 33 -8.26 1.82 -5.58
CA LYS A 33 -7.72 3.13 -5.94
C LYS A 33 -7.97 4.14 -4.83
N THR A 34 -9.22 4.30 -4.41
CA THR A 34 -9.61 5.24 -3.35
C THR A 34 -8.94 4.90 -2.02
N THR A 35 -8.89 3.63 -1.63
CA THR A 35 -8.20 3.18 -0.41
C THR A 35 -6.71 3.55 -0.43
N ILE A 36 -6.04 3.43 -1.58
CA ILE A 36 -4.62 3.80 -1.73
C ILE A 36 -4.45 5.33 -1.70
N GLU A 37 -5.36 6.08 -2.35
CA GLU A 37 -5.36 7.56 -2.35
C GLU A 37 -5.58 8.13 -0.94
N ASP A 38 -6.54 7.57 -0.19
CA ASP A 38 -6.83 7.93 1.19
C ASP A 38 -5.67 7.60 2.12
N ALA A 39 -5.06 6.42 1.96
CA ALA A 39 -3.87 6.03 2.70
C ALA A 39 -2.70 6.98 2.43
N SER A 40 -2.43 7.28 1.16
CA SER A 40 -1.37 8.23 0.76
C SER A 40 -1.61 9.60 1.39
N SER A 41 -2.83 10.12 1.31
CA SER A 41 -3.21 11.42 1.86
C SER A 41 -3.10 11.46 3.39
N SER A 42 -3.52 10.39 4.07
CA SER A 42 -3.39 10.25 5.53
C SER A 42 -1.92 10.23 5.97
N ILE A 43 -1.06 9.48 5.26
CA ILE A 43 0.38 9.42 5.55
C ILE A 43 1.06 10.76 5.28
N LYS A 44 0.75 11.44 4.16
CA LYS A 44 1.21 12.80 3.86
C LYS A 44 0.78 13.78 4.96
N GLY A 45 -0.47 13.69 5.41
CA GLY A 45 -0.97 14.47 6.55
C GLY A 45 -0.05 14.33 7.77
N LYS A 46 0.31 13.10 8.15
CA LYS A 46 1.20 12.84 9.30
C LYS A 46 2.60 13.45 9.17
N SER A 47 3.15 13.57 7.96
CA SER A 47 4.45 14.23 7.75
C SER A 47 4.40 15.74 8.01
N HIS A 48 3.22 16.36 7.96
CA HIS A 48 3.04 17.82 8.13
C HIS A 48 2.48 18.24 9.51
N LEU A 49 2.13 17.30 10.38
CA LEU A 49 1.56 17.60 11.70
C LEU A 49 2.65 17.88 12.76
N ASN A 50 2.41 18.89 13.61
CA ASN A 50 3.13 19.11 14.86
C ASN A 50 2.96 17.87 15.79
N SER A 51 3.98 17.55 16.59
CA SER A 51 4.08 16.36 17.45
C SER A 51 2.88 16.14 18.38
N THR A 52 2.21 17.21 18.81
CA THR A 52 0.99 17.15 19.65
C THR A 52 -0.27 16.74 18.89
N LEU A 53 -0.39 17.03 17.59
CA LEU A 53 -1.56 16.62 16.78
C LEU A 53 -1.45 15.18 16.27
N ARG A 54 -0.22 14.63 16.23
CA ARG A 54 0.06 13.25 15.77
C ARG A 54 -0.54 12.18 16.69
N LEU A 55 -0.83 12.51 17.94
CA LEU A 55 -1.48 11.61 18.90
C LEU A 55 -2.96 11.33 18.56
N PHE A 56 -3.58 12.16 17.72
CA PHE A 56 -5.01 12.08 17.37
C PHE A 56 -5.24 11.65 15.91
N ALA A 57 -4.18 11.40 15.13
CA ALA A 57 -4.29 10.87 13.77
C ALA A 57 -4.67 9.38 13.84
N ASN A 58 -5.97 9.13 13.70
CA ASN A 58 -6.70 7.96 14.21
C ASN A 58 -6.43 6.60 13.51
N THR A 59 -5.40 6.47 12.67
CA THR A 59 -5.07 5.19 12.02
C THR A 59 -3.58 5.10 11.75
N GLY A 60 -2.88 4.15 12.39
CA GLY A 60 -1.45 3.91 12.19
C GLY A 60 -1.11 3.54 10.75
N THR A 61 0.09 3.88 10.25
CA THR A 61 0.49 3.60 8.86
C THR A 61 0.42 2.11 8.53
N ALA A 62 0.78 1.24 9.49
CA ALA A 62 0.63 -0.21 9.36
C ALA A 62 -0.83 -0.65 9.12
N ASN A 63 -1.81 -0.01 9.76
CA ASN A 63 -3.22 -0.34 9.55
C ASN A 63 -3.71 0.09 8.16
N LEU A 64 -3.24 1.23 7.66
CA LEU A 64 -3.56 1.67 6.30
C LEU A 64 -3.02 0.67 5.27
N LEU A 65 -1.77 0.22 5.44
CA LEU A 65 -1.15 -0.79 4.59
C LEU A 65 -1.90 -2.13 4.67
N TYR A 66 -2.26 -2.55 5.89
CA TYR A 66 -3.07 -3.74 6.13
C TYR A 66 -4.40 -3.68 5.40
N ASN A 67 -5.12 -2.55 5.43
CA ASN A 67 -6.40 -2.40 4.74
C ASN A 67 -6.25 -2.54 3.22
N ILE A 68 -5.20 -1.97 2.63
CA ILE A 68 -4.91 -2.12 1.19
C ILE A 68 -4.64 -3.59 0.87
N THR A 69 -3.72 -4.22 1.62
CA THR A 69 -3.35 -5.64 1.47
C THR A 69 -4.58 -6.56 1.58
N HIS A 70 -5.41 -6.34 2.59
CA HIS A 70 -6.63 -7.11 2.81
C HIS A 70 -7.60 -6.94 1.63
N THR A 71 -7.78 -5.72 1.14
CA THR A 71 -8.66 -5.43 -0.01
C THR A 71 -8.17 -6.15 -1.28
N ILE A 72 -6.85 -6.19 -1.52
CA ILE A 72 -6.25 -6.95 -2.64
C ILE A 72 -6.54 -8.44 -2.50
N ASN A 73 -6.35 -9.00 -1.30
CA ASN A 73 -6.60 -10.43 -1.03
C ASN A 73 -8.07 -10.80 -1.21
N SER A 74 -8.99 -9.99 -0.69
CA SER A 74 -10.43 -10.18 -0.88
C SER A 74 -10.80 -10.11 -2.36
N SER A 75 -10.25 -9.14 -3.09
CA SER A 75 -10.47 -9.00 -4.53
C SER A 75 -10.01 -10.22 -5.31
N TRP A 76 -8.82 -10.74 -4.99
CA TRP A 76 -8.32 -11.98 -5.56
C TRP A 76 -9.23 -13.18 -5.25
N GLY A 77 -9.69 -13.31 -4.00
CA GLY A 77 -10.60 -14.38 -3.60
C GLY A 77 -11.89 -14.41 -4.43
N ILE A 78 -12.43 -13.23 -4.78
CA ILE A 78 -13.60 -13.12 -5.67
C ILE A 78 -13.23 -13.51 -7.10
N ALA A 79 -12.13 -12.99 -7.65
CA ALA A 79 -11.68 -13.30 -9.01
C ALA A 79 -11.41 -14.81 -9.21
N ALA A 80 -10.87 -15.48 -8.19
CA ALA A 80 -10.55 -16.89 -8.20
C ALA A 80 -11.79 -17.79 -8.06
N SER A 81 -12.82 -17.33 -7.34
CA SER A 81 -14.05 -18.11 -7.10
C SER A 81 -15.09 -17.94 -8.21
N ASP A 82 -15.22 -16.75 -8.80
CA ASP A 82 -16.22 -16.45 -9.82
C ASP A 82 -15.68 -15.45 -10.85
N LYS A 83 -14.80 -15.94 -11.73
CA LYS A 83 -14.24 -15.13 -12.82
C LYS A 83 -15.33 -14.48 -13.70
N PRO A 84 -16.43 -15.16 -14.12
CA PRO A 84 -17.50 -14.52 -14.89
C PRO A 84 -18.14 -13.33 -14.18
N ALA A 85 -18.47 -13.44 -12.89
CA ALA A 85 -19.00 -12.31 -12.12
C ALA A 85 -17.94 -11.21 -11.94
N PHE A 86 -16.67 -11.59 -11.76
CA PHE A 86 -15.57 -10.65 -11.64
C PHE A 86 -15.38 -9.78 -12.89
N ILE A 87 -15.41 -10.38 -14.08
CA ILE A 87 -15.29 -9.61 -15.33
C ILE A 87 -16.58 -8.86 -15.66
N ASN A 88 -17.74 -9.32 -15.17
CA ASN A 88 -19.06 -8.72 -15.34
C ASN A 88 -19.34 -8.33 -16.82
N GLY A 89 -19.10 -9.26 -17.75
CA GLY A 89 -19.28 -9.04 -19.18
C GLY A 89 -18.32 -8.05 -19.85
N SER A 90 -17.30 -7.56 -19.13
CA SER A 90 -16.27 -6.67 -19.70
C SER A 90 -15.45 -7.39 -20.77
N SER A 91 -15.05 -6.66 -21.81
CA SER A 91 -14.06 -7.14 -22.77
C SER A 91 -12.69 -7.30 -22.11
N LEU A 92 -12.02 -8.40 -22.44
CA LEU A 92 -10.66 -8.69 -22.01
C LEU A 92 -9.65 -8.23 -23.08
N PRO A 93 -8.44 -7.80 -22.68
CA PRO A 93 -7.98 -7.60 -21.30
C PRO A 93 -8.51 -6.30 -20.68
N MET A 94 -8.69 -6.28 -19.35
CA MET A 94 -9.24 -5.12 -18.61
C MET A 94 -8.16 -4.12 -18.17
N ASP A 95 -7.07 -4.01 -18.93
CA ASP A 95 -5.85 -3.29 -18.57
C ASP A 95 -6.07 -1.85 -18.17
N ASN A 96 -6.98 -1.12 -18.82
CA ASN A 96 -7.21 0.29 -18.52
C ASN A 96 -7.73 0.47 -17.09
N LYS A 97 -8.69 -0.36 -16.67
CA LYS A 97 -9.28 -0.30 -15.33
C LYS A 97 -8.29 -0.81 -14.28
N TYR A 98 -7.55 -1.87 -14.59
CA TYR A 98 -6.49 -2.39 -13.74
C TYR A 98 -5.37 -1.35 -13.52
N ASN A 99 -4.87 -0.75 -14.60
CA ASN A 99 -3.82 0.26 -14.49
C ASN A 99 -4.29 1.53 -13.76
N ASP A 100 -5.59 1.84 -13.78
CA ASP A 100 -6.12 3.01 -13.06
C ASP A 100 -6.01 2.88 -11.54
N TYR A 101 -6.17 1.68 -10.96
CA TYR A 101 -5.94 1.50 -9.52
C TYR A 101 -4.46 1.53 -9.13
N LEU A 102 -3.55 1.21 -10.05
CA LEU A 102 -2.11 1.29 -9.80
C LEU A 102 -1.57 2.72 -9.81
N LYS A 103 -2.26 3.66 -10.47
CA LYS A 103 -1.84 5.07 -10.57
C LYS A 103 -1.49 5.74 -9.24
N PRO A 104 -2.23 5.56 -8.13
CA PRO A 104 -1.89 6.17 -6.85
C PRO A 104 -0.74 5.48 -6.08
N VAL A 105 -0.23 4.32 -6.51
CA VAL A 105 0.84 3.60 -5.80
C VAL A 105 2.14 4.41 -5.69
N PRO A 106 2.65 5.10 -6.74
CA PRO A 106 3.82 5.97 -6.61
C PRO A 106 3.66 7.10 -5.58
N ASP A 107 2.45 7.62 -5.43
CA ASP A 107 2.13 8.62 -4.41
C ASP A 107 2.17 8.04 -3.00
N LEU A 108 1.64 6.83 -2.81
CA LEU A 108 1.78 6.08 -1.56
C LEU A 108 3.25 5.82 -1.21
N VAL A 109 4.05 5.35 -2.17
CA VAL A 109 5.50 5.12 -2.01
C VAL A 109 6.20 6.40 -1.57
N SER A 110 5.91 7.52 -2.23
CA SER A 110 6.51 8.82 -1.90
C SER A 110 6.14 9.27 -0.49
N ALA A 111 4.88 9.08 -0.08
CA ALA A 111 4.40 9.38 1.27
C ALA A 111 5.10 8.51 2.33
N LEU A 112 5.23 7.21 2.09
CA LEU A 112 5.91 6.26 2.98
C LEU A 112 7.38 6.61 3.15
N VAL A 113 8.09 6.93 2.06
CA VAL A 113 9.49 7.34 2.11
C VAL A 113 9.65 8.65 2.88
N ALA A 114 8.79 9.63 2.62
CA ALA A 114 8.84 10.92 3.30
C ALA A 114 8.62 10.76 4.82
N LEU A 115 7.58 10.03 5.23
CA LEU A 115 7.31 9.81 6.66
C LEU A 115 8.43 9.00 7.33
N GLY A 116 8.84 7.87 6.75
CA GLY A 116 9.88 7.00 7.33
C GLY A 116 11.25 7.66 7.43
N SER A 117 11.55 8.65 6.57
CA SER A 117 12.81 9.41 6.62
C SER A 117 12.79 10.59 7.61
N THR A 118 11.67 10.81 8.30
CA THR A 118 11.52 11.88 9.30
C THR A 118 11.27 11.28 10.68
N TRP A 119 11.48 12.07 11.74
CA TRP A 119 11.08 11.64 13.09
C TRP A 119 9.58 11.39 13.14
N HIS A 120 9.19 10.23 13.68
CA HIS A 120 7.80 9.82 13.83
C HIS A 120 7.59 9.06 15.14
N LEU A 121 6.34 8.92 15.57
CA LEU A 121 5.98 8.24 16.82
C LEU A 121 5.68 6.75 16.60
N GLU A 122 5.39 6.37 15.36
CA GLU A 122 5.06 4.99 15.01
C GLU A 122 6.29 4.10 15.08
N LEU A 123 6.10 2.82 15.43
CA LEU A 123 7.18 1.86 15.35
C LEU A 123 7.45 1.51 13.89
N ASN A 124 8.72 1.46 13.52
CA ASN A 124 9.17 1.12 12.18
C ASN A 124 8.80 -0.29 11.77
N TYR A 125 8.95 -1.26 12.68
CA TYR A 125 8.81 -2.69 12.36
C TYR A 125 7.41 -3.07 11.80
N PRO A 126 6.29 -2.66 12.41
CA PRO A 126 4.96 -2.91 11.83
C PRO A 126 4.76 -2.27 10.45
N VAL A 127 5.33 -1.08 10.22
CA VAL A 127 5.19 -0.39 8.93
C VAL A 127 6.06 -1.08 7.87
N TYR A 128 7.31 -1.39 8.20
CA TYR A 128 8.21 -2.18 7.35
C TYR A 128 7.53 -3.47 6.86
N TRP A 129 6.99 -4.25 7.79
CA TRP A 129 6.34 -5.52 7.47
C TRP A 129 5.05 -5.31 6.65
N GLY A 130 4.29 -4.26 6.93
CA GLY A 130 3.13 -3.88 6.13
C GLY A 130 3.47 -3.51 4.69
N ILE A 131 4.61 -2.84 4.45
CA ILE A 131 5.06 -2.49 3.10
C ILE A 131 5.52 -3.75 2.36
N GLU A 132 6.29 -4.62 3.02
CA GLU A 132 6.75 -5.90 2.47
C GLU A 132 5.58 -6.78 2.04
N GLU A 133 4.58 -6.93 2.92
CA GLU A 133 3.39 -7.71 2.62
C GLU A 133 2.58 -7.09 1.48
N LEU A 134 2.41 -5.76 1.47
CA LEU A 134 1.73 -5.07 0.37
C LEU A 134 2.46 -5.27 -0.96
N ALA A 135 3.79 -5.17 -0.98
CA ALA A 135 4.58 -5.38 -2.19
C ALA A 135 4.41 -6.80 -2.74
N ARG A 136 4.44 -7.80 -1.85
CA ARG A 136 4.19 -9.20 -2.18
C ARG A 136 2.79 -9.42 -2.75
N GLN A 137 1.76 -8.86 -2.12
CA GLN A 137 0.38 -9.02 -2.59
C GLN A 137 0.11 -8.30 -3.91
N VAL A 138 0.64 -7.09 -4.12
CA VAL A 138 0.52 -6.39 -5.41
C VAL A 138 1.09 -7.24 -6.54
N GLN A 139 2.31 -7.78 -6.37
CA GLN A 139 2.95 -8.63 -7.38
C GLN A 139 2.20 -9.96 -7.60
N GLY A 140 1.79 -10.62 -6.51
CA GLY A 140 1.02 -11.86 -6.55
C GLY A 140 -0.31 -11.68 -7.27
N TYR A 141 -1.03 -10.60 -6.97
CA TYR A 141 -2.31 -10.27 -7.59
C TYR A 141 -2.20 -10.03 -9.09
N GLY A 142 -1.23 -9.22 -9.53
CA GLY A 142 -0.99 -9.02 -10.97
C GLY A 142 -0.67 -10.32 -11.69
N SER A 143 0.23 -11.14 -11.13
CA SER A 143 0.58 -12.45 -11.70
C SER A 143 -0.63 -13.39 -11.78
N ALA A 144 -1.49 -13.37 -10.76
CA ALA A 144 -2.69 -14.20 -10.71
C ALA A 144 -3.73 -13.78 -11.76
N LEU A 145 -4.01 -12.47 -11.90
CA LEU A 145 -4.91 -11.94 -12.92
C LEU A 145 -4.40 -12.14 -14.34
N THR A 146 -3.08 -12.09 -14.54
CA THR A 146 -2.44 -12.36 -15.83
C THR A 146 -2.62 -13.82 -16.23
N ARG A 147 -2.37 -14.77 -15.31
CA ARG A 147 -2.63 -16.20 -15.52
C ARG A 147 -4.09 -16.49 -15.80
N ALA A 148 -5.00 -15.74 -15.19
CA ALA A 148 -6.43 -15.81 -15.47
C ALA A 148 -6.82 -15.17 -16.81
N GLY A 149 -5.91 -14.53 -17.54
CA GLY A 149 -6.19 -13.81 -18.78
C GLY A 149 -7.06 -12.57 -18.61
N ILE A 150 -7.18 -12.04 -17.38
CA ILE A 150 -8.00 -10.86 -17.07
C ILE A 150 -7.26 -9.58 -17.46
N ILE A 151 -5.94 -9.57 -17.29
CA ILE A 151 -5.04 -8.48 -17.67
C ILE A 151 -3.94 -9.02 -18.58
N SER A 152 -3.32 -8.14 -19.37
CA SER A 152 -2.18 -8.48 -20.22
C SER A 152 -0.86 -8.54 -19.46
N GLU A 153 0.15 -9.15 -20.08
CA GLU A 153 1.53 -9.16 -19.57
C GLU A 153 2.11 -7.76 -19.37
N ASN A 154 1.70 -6.79 -20.19
CA ASN A 154 2.14 -5.39 -20.06
C ASN A 154 1.61 -4.76 -18.76
N ALA A 155 0.39 -5.09 -18.36
CA ALA A 155 -0.14 -4.69 -17.06
C ALA A 155 0.66 -5.34 -15.92
N THR A 156 1.04 -6.61 -16.05
CA THR A 156 1.90 -7.31 -15.07
C THR A 156 3.26 -6.63 -14.88
N ILE A 157 3.91 -6.20 -15.97
CA ILE A 157 5.21 -5.50 -15.90
C ILE A 157 5.08 -4.21 -15.08
N ARG A 158 3.98 -3.47 -15.26
CA ARG A 158 3.69 -2.27 -14.45
C ARG A 158 3.50 -2.64 -12.98
N THR A 159 2.79 -3.74 -12.69
CA THR A 159 2.61 -4.25 -11.32
C THR A 159 3.93 -4.63 -10.66
N ILE A 160 4.82 -5.32 -11.37
CA ILE A 160 6.16 -5.68 -10.87
C ILE A 160 6.96 -4.42 -10.55
N LYS A 161 6.93 -3.43 -11.44
CA LYS A 161 7.56 -2.13 -11.19
C LYS A 161 7.00 -1.46 -9.95
N MET A 162 5.68 -1.41 -9.78
CA MET A 162 5.05 -0.84 -8.59
C MET A 162 5.42 -1.60 -7.31
N GLY A 163 5.45 -2.92 -7.35
CA GLY A 163 5.92 -3.75 -6.24
C GLY A 163 7.37 -3.45 -5.85
N SER A 164 8.25 -3.26 -6.83
CA SER A 164 9.66 -2.90 -6.58
C SER A 164 9.81 -1.48 -5.97
N GLU A 165 8.93 -0.55 -6.33
CA GLU A 165 8.91 0.79 -5.72
C GLU A 165 8.46 0.74 -4.25
N LEU A 166 7.51 -0.14 -3.90
CA LEU A 166 7.12 -0.41 -2.51
C LEU A 166 8.29 -1.00 -1.70
N VAL A 167 9.01 -1.97 -2.26
CA VAL A 167 10.23 -2.52 -1.62
C VAL A 167 11.28 -1.44 -1.39
N ARG A 168 11.37 -0.43 -2.27
CA ARG A 168 12.26 0.72 -2.04
C ARG A 168 11.81 1.56 -0.83
N ALA A 169 10.49 1.69 -0.60
CA ALA A 169 9.96 2.41 0.56
C ALA A 169 10.28 1.71 1.88
N GLU A 170 10.36 0.38 1.92
CA GLU A 170 10.74 -0.39 3.12
C GLU A 170 12.06 0.08 3.74
N LYS A 171 13.01 0.50 2.91
CA LYS A 171 14.32 1.01 3.37
C LYS A 171 14.21 2.24 4.26
N ALA A 172 13.16 3.05 4.10
CA ALA A 172 12.90 4.19 4.98
C ALA A 172 12.42 3.77 6.37
N TRP A 173 11.95 2.53 6.51
CA TRP A 173 11.37 1.96 7.73
C TRP A 173 12.22 0.81 8.30
N SER A 174 13.43 0.58 7.80
CA SER A 174 14.24 -0.58 8.20
C SER A 174 15.04 -0.35 9.49
N LYS A 175 14.89 0.79 10.15
CA LYS A 175 15.65 1.14 11.37
C LYS A 175 14.94 0.64 12.63
N PRO A 176 15.65 0.25 13.69
CA PRO A 176 15.01 -0.12 14.95
C PRO A 176 14.19 1.03 15.57
N GLY A 177 13.13 0.68 16.30
CA GLY A 177 12.31 1.64 17.03
C GLY A 177 11.52 2.56 16.10
N ASN A 178 11.62 3.87 16.34
CA ASN A 178 10.98 4.93 15.55
C ASN A 178 12.02 5.88 14.93
N LEU A 179 13.26 5.40 14.77
CA LEU A 179 14.35 6.18 14.21
C LEU A 179 14.10 6.44 12.72
N PRO A 180 14.37 7.65 12.22
CA PRO A 180 14.25 7.94 10.80
C PRO A 180 15.19 7.04 9.98
N GLY A 181 14.66 6.49 8.89
CA GLY A 181 15.45 5.82 7.87
C GLY A 181 16.38 6.77 7.13
N ARG A 182 17.28 6.19 6.32
CA ARG A 182 18.16 6.99 5.46
C ARG A 182 17.30 7.64 4.38
N LEU A 183 17.42 8.96 4.22
CA LEU A 183 16.86 9.67 3.07
C LEU A 183 17.31 8.96 1.78
N VAL A 184 16.34 8.43 1.02
CA VAL A 184 16.59 8.05 -0.37
C VAL A 184 16.54 9.36 -1.15
N PRO A 185 17.67 9.88 -1.68
CA PRO A 185 17.61 11.10 -2.48
C PRO A 185 16.69 10.83 -3.67
N LEU A 186 15.56 11.55 -3.73
CA LEU A 186 14.76 11.66 -4.94
C LEU A 186 15.72 12.19 -6.01
N ARG A 187 15.88 11.48 -7.13
CA ARG A 187 16.76 11.96 -8.21
C ARG A 187 16.35 13.40 -8.53
N PRO A 188 17.26 14.39 -8.46
CA PRO A 188 16.93 15.72 -8.95
C PRO A 188 16.54 15.59 -10.41
N PHE A 189 15.48 16.29 -10.82
CA PHE A 189 15.11 16.44 -12.23
C PHE A 189 16.28 17.08 -12.97
N ARG A 190 17.17 16.24 -13.49
CA ARG A 190 18.21 16.62 -14.41
C ARG A 190 17.51 16.87 -15.74
N ASN A 191 17.17 18.13 -16.01
CA ASN A 191 17.23 18.81 -17.31
C ASN A 191 16.33 20.06 -17.29
N LEU A 192 16.87 21.17 -16.78
CA LEU A 192 16.50 22.49 -17.29
C LEU A 192 17.73 23.01 -18.02
N ARG A 193 17.84 22.64 -19.30
CA ARG A 193 18.68 23.40 -20.23
C ARG A 193 17.84 24.63 -20.60
N PRO A 194 18.31 25.87 -20.34
CA PRO A 194 17.58 27.05 -20.78
C PRO A 194 17.52 27.07 -22.31
N PRO A 195 16.39 27.51 -22.91
CA PRO A 195 16.34 27.77 -24.34
C PRO A 195 17.35 28.87 -24.70
N SER A 196 18.10 28.63 -25.76
CA SER A 196 19.00 29.58 -26.42
C SER A 196 18.25 30.76 -27.00
#